data_AF-A0AB74M7Q1-F1
#
_entry.id   AF-A0AB74M7Q1-F1
#
_cell.length_a   1.000
_cell.length_b   1.000
_cell.length_c   1.000
_cell.angle_alpha   90.00
_cell.angle_beta   90.00
_cell.angle_gamma   90.00
#
_symmetry.space_group_name_H-M   'P 1'
#
loop_
_entity.id
_entity.type
_entity.pdbx_description
1 polymer ?
#
loop_
_entity_poly.entity_id
_entity_poly.type
_entity_poly.pdbx_seq_one_letter_code
_entity_poly.pdbx_strand_id
1 'polypeptide(L)' 'MSRKLHYGLSVAVLAMIATGASAPEILDQFLDEKEGNHTTAYRDGAGIWTICRGAIMV' A
#
# COMPACT_ATOMS: atom_id res chain seq x y z
N MET A 1 0.51 31.26 -6.20
CA MET A 1 1.32 30.06 -6.52
C MET A 1 0.83 28.90 -5.66
N SER A 2 -0.19 28.18 -6.14
CA SER A 2 -0.78 27.05 -5.41
C SER A 2 0.18 25.86 -5.49
N ARG A 3 0.79 25.50 -4.36
CA ARG A 3 1.63 24.30 -4.29
C ARG A 3 0.69 23.09 -4.40
N LYS A 4 0.61 22.48 -5.58
CA LYS A 4 0.03 21.14 -5.70
C LYS A 4 0.87 20.24 -4.79
N LEU A 5 0.35 19.85 -3.63
CA LEU A 5 1.00 18.78 -2.87
C LEU A 5 0.84 17.50 -3.70
N HIS A 6 1.94 17.07 -4.33
CA HIS A 6 2.06 15.74 -4.88
C HIS A 6 2.32 14.79 -3.71
N TYR A 7 1.25 14.37 -3.05
CA TYR A 7 1.31 13.51 -1.87
C TYR A 7 1.81 12.08 -2.15
N GLY A 8 1.99 11.69 -3.43
CA GLY A 8 2.34 10.31 -3.80
C GLY A 8 1.24 9.27 -3.54
N LEU A 9 0.08 9.73 -3.06
CA LEU A 9 -1.09 8.93 -2.72
C LEU A 9 -2.09 8.88 -3.88
N SER A 10 -2.75 7.74 -4.03
CA SER A 10 -3.85 7.54 -4.99
C SER A 10 -5.10 8.32 -4.60
N VAL A 11 -5.97 8.54 -5.58
CA VAL A 11 -7.30 9.14 -5.39
C VAL A 11 -8.13 8.34 -4.38
N ALA A 12 -8.04 7.01 -4.39
CA ALA A 12 -8.79 6.15 -3.45
C ALA A 12 -8.34 6.37 -2.00
N VAL A 13 -7.02 6.40 -1.78
CA VAL A 13 -6.45 6.67 -0.45
C VAL A 13 -6.80 8.07 0.05
N LEU A 14 -6.73 9.08 -0.83
CA LEU A 14 -7.14 10.45 -0.50
C LEU A 14 -8.62 10.56 -0.15
N ALA A 15 -9.48 9.84 -0.88
CA ALA A 15 -10.90 9.77 -0.59
C ALA A 15 -11.16 9.16 0.80
N MET A 16 -10.48 8.06 1.13
CA MET A 16 -10.63 7.41 2.43
C MET A 16 -10.16 8.28 3.60
N ILE A 17 -9.07 9.04 3.41
CA ILE A 17 -8.64 10.05 4.40
C ILE A 17 -9.73 11.11 4.56
N ALA A 18 -10.31 11.62 3.47
CA ALA A 18 -11.35 12.63 3.51
C ALA A 18 -12.65 12.14 4.16
N THR A 19 -13.00 10.86 4.00
CA THR A 19 -14.17 10.24 4.64
C THR A 19 -13.93 9.82 6.09
N GLY A 20 -12.70 9.96 6.60
CA GLY A 20 -12.36 9.55 7.96
C GLY A 20 -12.37 8.04 8.17
N ALA A 21 -12.00 7.26 7.14
CA ALA A 21 -11.82 5.82 7.27
C ALA A 21 -10.76 5.49 8.33
N SER A 22 -10.82 4.29 8.89
CA SER A 22 -9.88 3.89 9.93
C SER A 22 -8.45 3.73 9.38
N ALA A 23 -7.45 3.95 10.23
CA ALA A 23 -6.05 3.76 9.86
C ALA A 23 -5.75 2.38 9.22
N PRO A 24 -6.26 1.24 9.72
CA PRO A 24 -6.01 -0.05 9.08
C PRO A 24 -6.64 -0.14 7.67
N GLU A 25 -7.84 0.41 7.44
CA GLU A 25 -8.47 0.40 6.10
C GLU A 25 -7.68 1.23 5.09
N ILE A 26 -7.19 2.40 5.52
CA ILE A 26 -6.35 3.26 4.68
C ILE A 26 -5.03 2.55 4.31
N LEU A 27 -4.41 1.88 5.28
CA LEU A 27 -3.20 1.10 5.06
C LEU A 27 -3.45 -0.08 4.11
N ASP A 28 -4.58 -0.75 4.26
CA ASP A 28 -4.98 -1.90 3.44
C ASP A 28 -5.03 -1.53 1.95
N GLN A 29 -5.75 -0.45 1.62
CA GLN A 29 -5.83 0.06 0.26
C GLN A 29 -4.47 0.51 -0.26
N PHE A 30 -3.68 1.20 0.57
CA PHE A 30 -2.36 1.66 0.15
C PHE A 30 -1.43 0.50 -0.20
N LEU A 31 -1.43 -0.57 0.61
CA LEU A 31 -0.66 -1.78 0.34
C LEU A 31 -1.16 -2.50 -0.91
N ASP A 32 -2.47 -2.59 -1.11
CA ASP A 32 -3.04 -3.18 -2.32
C ASP A 32 -2.63 -2.43 -3.59
N GLU A 33 -2.52 -1.10 -3.53
CA GLU A 33 -2.09 -0.30 -4.68
C GLU A 33 -0.58 -0.36 -4.96
N LYS A 34 0.24 -0.46 -3.91
CA LYS A 34 1.70 -0.37 -4.05
C LYS A 34 2.36 -1.73 -4.21
N GLU A 35 1.84 -2.73 -3.52
CA GLU A 35 2.46 -4.05 -3.39
C GLU A 35 1.57 -5.14 -4.01
N GLY A 36 0.25 -4.90 -4.03
CA GLY A 36 -0.72 -5.90 -4.44
C GLY A 36 -0.79 -7.06 -3.44
N ASN A 37 -1.55 -8.10 -3.80
CA ASN A 37 -1.70 -9.28 -2.95
C ASN A 37 -1.30 -10.55 -3.71
N HIS A 38 -0.17 -11.13 -3.32
CA HIS A 38 0.36 -12.36 -3.91
C HIS A 38 0.13 -13.53 -2.95
N THR A 39 -0.87 -14.37 -3.24
CA THR A 39 -1.19 -15.55 -2.41
C THR A 39 -0.20 -16.70 -2.57
N THR A 40 0.72 -16.60 -3.52
CA THR A 40 1.83 -17.53 -3.73
C THR A 40 3.14 -16.83 -3.35
N ALA A 41 3.97 -17.50 -2.55
CA ALA A 41 5.27 -16.97 -2.16
C ALA A 41 6.20 -16.78 -3.37
N TYR A 42 6.93 -15.66 -3.40
CA TYR A 42 7.89 -15.31 -4.45
C TYR A 42 9.20 -14.80 -3.84
N ARG A 43 10.27 -14.76 -4.65
CA ARG A 43 11.52 -14.08 -4.28
C ARG A 43 11.45 -12.63 -4.73
N ASP A 44 11.58 -11.70 -3.80
CA ASP A 44 11.60 -10.27 -4.11
C ASP A 44 12.92 -9.81 -4.75
N GLY A 45 13.05 -8.51 -5.04
CA GLY A 45 14.26 -7.93 -5.63
C GLY A 45 15.51 -8.02 -4.75
N ALA A 46 15.37 -8.28 -3.45
CA ALA A 46 16.47 -8.54 -2.52
C ALA A 46 16.74 -10.04 -2.34
N GLY A 47 15.96 -10.90 -3.01
CA GLY A 47 16.07 -12.36 -2.90
C GLY A 47 15.47 -12.91 -1.61
N ILE A 48 14.58 -12.21 -0.92
CA ILE A 48 13.88 -12.71 0.28
C ILE A 48 12.57 -13.39 -0.16
N TRP A 49 12.19 -14.46 0.54
CA TRP A 49 10.89 -15.09 0.32
C TRP A 49 9.79 -14.22 0.93
N THR A 50 8.91 -13.72 0.06
CA THR A 50 7.85 -12.75 0.38
C THR A 50 6.50 -13.28 -0.09
N ILE A 51 5.43 -13.02 0.67
CA ILE A 51 4.05 -13.43 0.35
C ILE A 51 3.05 -12.32 0.73
N CYS A 52 1.82 -12.43 0.25
CA CYS A 52 0.72 -11.51 0.49
C CYS A 52 1.07 -10.08 0.04
N ARG A 53 1.10 -9.14 0.98
CA ARG A 53 1.43 -7.73 0.82
C ARG A 53 2.76 -7.42 1.49
N GLY A 54 3.83 -8.09 1.06
CA GLY A 54 5.17 -7.86 1.63
C GLY A 54 5.51 -8.62 2.90
N ALA A 55 4.74 -9.65 3.25
CA ALA A 55 5.00 -10.44 4.45
C ALA A 55 6.24 -11.33 4.25
N ILE A 56 7.17 -11.27 5.20
CA ILE A 56 8.38 -12.10 5.25
C ILE A 56 8.39 -12.93 6.53
N MET A 57 9.14 -14.03 6.54
CA MET A 57 9.49 -14.74 7.77
C MET A 57 10.72 -14.07 8.39
N VAL A 58 10.68 -13.80 9.70
CA VAL A 58 11.81 -13.31 10.51
C VAL A 58 12.40 -14.41 11.37
#